data_AF-A0A5E4PTX8-F1
#
_entry.id   AF-A0A5E4PTX8-F1
#
_cell.length_a   1.000
_cell.length_b   1.000
_cell.length_c   1.000
_cell.angle_alpha   90.00
_cell.angle_beta   90.00
_cell.angle_gamma   90.00
#
_symmetry.space_group_name_H-M   'P 1'
#
loop_
_entity.id
_entity.type
_entity.pdbx_description
1 polymer ?
#
loop_
_entity_poly.entity_id
_entity_poly.type
_entity_poly.pdbx_seq_one_letter_code
_entity_poly.pdbx_strand_id
1 'polypeptide(L)'
;MAVKYMKNAPYLTFIIATIYLAIKKLRVCTLIKGAWGPRVARFAGIPALPLVPFKHAYVVSEGIPEIRNAPNLRDHDVNLYIKIQGDAASLCPTLANIGVKSTVCGPESFTPDHKPLLGEDPNLFGLYHNCGYNSSGMMFSAGCGIQLAEWIIKGRPNYNMFTFDIRRFTPSQMSRAHWAREASFESYVKNYSIVFPNDEPLAGRDTSHDALHQELVEDGAIMQVQQYDWGGAHDYPRNQDTKYEDILKGEYTFGFSKHFDIIKKEALAARNSAALFNLSYYGKFYLTGPDAQRTADLAFTANLSKRTDGWSRS
;
A
#
# COMPACT_ATOMS: atom_id res chain seq x y z
N MET A 1 -23.10 22.20 -3.73
CA MET A 1 -21.79 22.62 -3.16
C MET A 1 -20.91 23.03 -4.34
N ALA A 2 -20.75 24.32 -4.60
CA ALA A 2 -20.04 24.83 -5.77
C ALA A 2 -18.64 25.31 -5.36
N VAL A 3 -17.59 24.74 -5.96
CA VAL A 3 -16.21 25.18 -5.79
C VAL A 3 -15.75 25.78 -7.12
N LYS A 4 -15.29 27.03 -7.10
CA LYS A 4 -14.76 27.72 -8.28
C LYS A 4 -13.23 27.64 -8.22
N TYR A 5 -12.63 26.88 -9.12
CA TYR A 5 -11.18 26.78 -9.30
C TYR A 5 -10.64 28.01 -10.04
N MET A 6 -9.51 28.57 -9.62
CA MET A 6 -8.70 29.48 -10.44
C MET A 6 -7.37 28.82 -10.77
N LYS A 7 -7.08 28.67 -12.06
CA LYS A 7 -5.98 27.85 -12.61
C LYS A 7 -4.55 28.42 -12.42
N ASN A 8 -4.35 29.59 -11.81
CA ASN A 8 -3.04 30.28 -11.83
C ASN A 8 -2.69 30.98 -10.48
N ALA A 9 -2.50 30.23 -9.39
CA ALA A 9 -1.95 30.80 -8.16
C ALA A 9 -0.77 29.95 -7.62
N PRO A 10 0.41 30.54 -7.34
CA PRO A 10 1.59 29.82 -6.84
C PRO A 10 1.47 29.34 -5.38
N TYR A 11 0.33 29.56 -4.73
CA TYR A 11 0.04 29.11 -3.37
C TYR A 11 -1.41 28.60 -3.31
N LEU A 12 -1.59 27.37 -2.82
CA LEU A 12 -2.92 26.78 -2.64
C LEU A 12 -3.73 27.68 -1.70
N THR A 13 -4.75 28.33 -2.26
CA THR A 13 -5.72 29.11 -1.50
C THR A 13 -6.99 28.28 -1.46
N PHE A 14 -7.59 28.16 -0.27
CA PHE A 14 -8.88 27.52 0.04
C PHE A 14 -8.84 26.05 0.48
N ILE A 15 -8.86 25.86 1.80
CA ILE A 15 -9.47 24.71 2.47
C ILE A 15 -10.77 25.20 3.10
N ILE A 16 -11.89 24.52 2.81
CA ILE A 16 -13.19 24.80 3.44
C ILE A 16 -13.18 24.18 4.83
N ALA A 17 -13.01 25.00 5.86
CA ALA A 17 -13.21 24.61 7.24
C ALA A 17 -14.59 25.12 7.68
N THR A 18 -15.59 24.24 7.67
CA THR A 18 -17.00 24.50 8.04
C THR A 18 -17.74 25.54 7.17
N ILE A 19 -19.08 25.52 7.25
CA ILE A 19 -20.02 26.41 6.54
C ILE A 19 -19.74 27.92 6.77
N TYR A 20 -18.86 28.27 7.71
CA TYR A 20 -18.75 29.63 8.24
C TYR A 20 -17.46 30.41 7.90
N LEU A 21 -16.31 29.80 7.61
CA LEU A 21 -15.06 30.55 7.38
C LEU A 21 -14.06 29.86 6.42
N ALA A 22 -13.42 30.64 5.56
CA ALA A 22 -12.31 30.19 4.71
C ALA A 22 -10.96 30.54 5.35
N ILE A 23 -10.07 29.55 5.50
CA ILE A 23 -8.67 29.79 5.89
C ILE A 23 -7.94 30.38 4.67
N LYS A 24 -7.52 31.65 4.77
CA LYS A 24 -6.97 32.41 3.64
C LYS A 24 -5.49 32.13 3.34
N LYS A 25 -4.72 31.63 4.31
CA LYS A 25 -3.30 31.30 4.14
C LYS A 25 -2.94 30.06 4.95
N LEU A 26 -2.51 29.02 4.27
CA LEU A 26 -1.96 27.81 4.89
C LEU A 26 -0.71 27.41 4.09
N ARG A 27 0.39 27.16 4.79
CA ARG A 27 1.65 26.70 4.17
C ARG A 27 1.81 25.18 4.20
N VAL A 28 1.18 24.54 5.19
CA VAL A 28 1.25 23.09 5.41
C VAL A 28 -0.15 22.58 5.76
N CYS A 29 -0.59 21.53 5.08
CA CYS A 29 -1.84 20.83 5.31
C CYS A 29 -1.57 19.34 5.53
N THR A 30 -2.29 18.72 6.47
CA THR A 30 -2.24 17.28 6.69
C THR A 30 -3.61 16.63 6.41
N LEU A 31 -3.62 15.60 5.57
CA LEU A 31 -4.79 14.79 5.27
C LEU A 31 -4.89 13.59 6.21
N ILE A 32 -5.73 13.73 7.24
CA ILE A 32 -5.99 12.72 8.30
C ILE A 32 -7.44 12.22 8.30
N LYS A 33 -8.07 12.12 7.12
CA LYS A 33 -9.52 11.92 6.99
C LYS A 33 -9.96 10.46 6.84
N GLY A 34 -9.11 9.49 7.20
CA GLY A 34 -9.43 8.05 7.20
C GLY A 34 -10.10 7.60 5.89
N ALA A 35 -11.24 6.94 6.00
CA ALA A 35 -12.08 6.49 4.88
C ALA A 35 -12.49 7.60 3.88
N TRP A 36 -12.53 8.87 4.31
CA TRP A 36 -12.85 10.01 3.45
C TRP A 36 -11.62 10.61 2.75
N GLY A 37 -10.42 10.10 3.00
CA GLY A 37 -9.16 10.57 2.42
C GLY A 37 -9.24 10.82 0.91
N PRO A 38 -9.63 9.83 0.08
CA PRO A 38 -9.72 10.00 -1.37
C PRO A 38 -10.70 11.10 -1.78
N ARG A 39 -11.83 11.25 -1.08
CA ARG A 39 -12.82 12.29 -1.37
C ARG A 39 -12.28 13.68 -1.06
N VAL A 40 -11.55 13.82 0.04
CA VAL A 40 -10.99 15.11 0.46
C VAL A 40 -9.78 15.48 -0.40
N ALA A 41 -8.94 14.52 -0.78
CA ALA A 41 -7.81 14.71 -1.69
C ALA A 41 -8.26 15.30 -3.05
N ARG A 42 -9.42 14.88 -3.57
CA ARG A 42 -10.01 15.45 -4.79
C ARG A 42 -10.32 16.93 -4.70
N PHE A 43 -10.64 17.47 -3.52
CA PHE A 43 -10.84 18.91 -3.35
C PHE A 43 -9.53 19.70 -3.46
N ALA A 44 -8.39 19.04 -3.26
CA ALA A 44 -7.05 19.61 -3.44
C ALA A 44 -6.47 19.36 -4.85
N GLY A 45 -7.26 18.80 -5.77
CA GLY A 45 -6.82 18.50 -7.14
C GLY A 45 -6.04 17.20 -7.27
N ILE A 46 -5.99 16.36 -6.24
CA ILE A 46 -5.38 15.04 -6.30
C ILE A 46 -6.41 14.05 -6.86
N PRO A 47 -6.20 13.51 -8.07
CA PRO A 47 -7.22 12.72 -8.76
C PRO A 47 -7.42 11.35 -8.11
N ALA A 48 -6.36 10.78 -7.54
CA ALA A 48 -6.38 9.45 -6.96
C ALA A 48 -5.50 9.37 -5.71
N LEU A 49 -6.03 8.72 -4.68
CA LEU A 49 -5.33 8.31 -3.48
C LEU A 49 -5.56 6.79 -3.37
N PRO A 50 -4.52 5.94 -3.31
CA PRO A 50 -4.65 4.48 -3.30
C PRO A 50 -5.12 3.98 -1.92
N LEU A 51 -6.38 4.32 -1.60
CA LEU A 51 -7.04 4.02 -0.35
C LEU A 51 -8.51 3.74 -0.64
N VAL A 52 -9.00 2.59 -0.17
CA VAL A 52 -10.37 2.13 -0.41
C VAL A 52 -11.06 1.85 0.93
N PRO A 53 -12.25 2.43 1.18
CA PRO A 53 -13.01 2.11 2.37
C PRO A 53 -13.76 0.78 2.21
N PHE A 54 -13.60 -0.12 3.17
CA PHE A 54 -14.36 -1.36 3.29
C PHE A 54 -15.24 -1.35 4.54
N LYS A 55 -16.31 -2.13 4.50
CA LYS A 55 -17.13 -2.39 5.68
C LYS A 55 -16.38 -3.34 6.59
N HIS A 56 -16.14 -2.93 7.83
CA HIS A 56 -15.59 -3.78 8.87
C HIS A 56 -16.59 -3.85 10.02
N ALA A 57 -16.94 -5.06 10.43
CA ALA A 57 -17.95 -5.30 11.45
C ALA A 57 -17.37 -5.95 12.69
N TYR A 58 -17.86 -5.55 13.86
CA TYR A 58 -17.61 -6.24 15.12
C TYR A 58 -18.91 -6.41 15.90
N VAL A 59 -18.93 -7.46 16.71
CA VAL A 59 -20.05 -7.82 17.58
C VAL A 59 -19.63 -7.55 19.01
N VAL A 60 -20.52 -6.92 19.78
CA VAL A 60 -20.36 -6.73 21.22
C VAL A 60 -21.30 -7.69 21.90
N SER A 61 -20.75 -8.60 22.70
CA SER A 61 -21.51 -9.51 23.55
C SER A 61 -21.96 -8.82 24.84
N GLU A 62 -22.89 -9.47 25.55
CA GLU A 62 -23.12 -9.17 26.96
C GLU A 62 -21.89 -9.52 27.82
N GLY A 63 -21.90 -9.07 29.07
CA GLY A 63 -20.79 -9.30 30.01
C GLY A 63 -20.62 -10.77 30.41
N ILE A 64 -19.36 -11.16 30.52
CA ILE A 64 -18.81 -12.48 30.84
C ILE A 64 -17.77 -12.27 31.95
N PRO A 65 -18.19 -12.34 33.23
CA PRO A 65 -17.33 -12.02 34.36
C PRO A 65 -16.01 -12.82 34.39
N GLU A 66 -16.00 -14.04 33.87
CA GLU A 66 -14.90 -15.00 33.91
C GLU A 66 -13.66 -14.57 33.12
N ILE A 67 -13.85 -13.69 32.15
CA ILE A 67 -12.78 -13.22 31.24
C ILE A 67 -12.41 -11.76 31.49
N ARG A 68 -12.93 -11.16 32.56
CA ARG A 68 -12.55 -9.81 32.96
C ARG A 68 -11.02 -9.74 33.08
N ASN A 69 -10.43 -8.73 32.45
CA ASN A 69 -8.96 -8.50 32.41
C ASN A 69 -8.13 -9.60 31.71
N ALA A 70 -8.75 -10.52 30.97
CA ALA A 70 -7.99 -11.43 30.12
C ALA A 70 -7.30 -10.67 28.96
N PRO A 71 -6.23 -11.24 28.38
CA PRO A 71 -5.54 -10.60 27.26
C PRO A 71 -6.44 -10.53 26.01
N ASN A 72 -6.15 -9.57 25.13
CA ASN A 72 -6.74 -9.58 23.79
C ASN A 72 -6.26 -10.83 23.05
N LEU A 73 -7.18 -11.51 22.36
CA LEU A 73 -6.90 -12.71 21.58
C LEU A 73 -6.95 -12.38 20.08
N ARG A 74 -6.12 -13.06 19.31
CA ARG A 74 -6.22 -13.11 17.85
C ARG A 74 -6.17 -14.57 17.43
N ASP A 75 -7.20 -14.99 16.72
CA ASP A 75 -7.27 -16.29 16.10
C ASP A 75 -7.15 -16.09 14.59
N HIS A 76 -5.97 -16.41 14.08
CA HIS A 76 -5.62 -16.23 12.68
C HIS A 76 -6.29 -17.29 11.79
N ASP A 77 -6.60 -18.47 12.33
CA ASP A 77 -7.17 -19.58 11.56
C ASP A 77 -8.63 -19.30 11.15
N VAL A 78 -9.36 -18.52 11.96
CA VAL A 78 -10.75 -18.10 11.69
C VAL A 78 -10.91 -16.61 11.41
N ASN A 79 -9.81 -15.87 11.19
CA ASN A 79 -9.79 -14.44 10.88
C ASN A 79 -10.50 -13.56 11.92
N LEU A 80 -10.31 -13.85 13.21
CA LEU A 80 -11.02 -13.18 14.31
C LEU A 80 -10.05 -12.55 15.31
N TYR A 81 -10.40 -11.35 15.79
CA TYR A 81 -9.78 -10.78 16.98
C TYR A 81 -10.82 -10.54 18.06
N ILE A 82 -10.34 -10.59 19.29
CA ILE A 82 -11.12 -10.37 20.48
C ILE A 82 -10.45 -9.27 21.27
N LYS A 83 -11.20 -8.21 21.44
CA LYS A 83 -10.84 -7.16 22.37
C LYS A 83 -11.68 -7.31 23.62
N ILE A 84 -11.02 -7.53 24.74
CA ILE A 84 -11.70 -7.57 26.03
C ILE A 84 -11.86 -6.13 26.53
N GLN A 85 -13.11 -5.70 26.65
CA GLN A 85 -13.46 -4.37 27.15
C GLN A 85 -14.43 -4.52 28.32
N GLY A 86 -13.86 -4.67 29.52
CA GLY A 86 -14.60 -5.09 30.71
C GLY A 86 -14.86 -6.59 30.65
N ASP A 87 -16.12 -6.98 30.55
CA ASP A 87 -16.55 -8.38 30.66
C ASP A 87 -16.90 -9.02 29.29
N ALA A 88 -16.81 -8.34 28.15
CA ALA A 88 -17.23 -8.90 26.85
C ALA A 88 -16.07 -9.57 26.05
N ALA A 89 -16.34 -10.68 25.33
CA ALA A 89 -15.42 -11.32 24.35
C ALA A 89 -16.15 -12.15 23.25
N SER A 90 -15.39 -12.78 22.34
CA SER A 90 -15.88 -13.50 21.14
C SER A 90 -15.30 -14.92 20.78
N LEU A 91 -14.47 -15.62 21.59
CA LEU A 91 -14.03 -17.04 21.38
C LEU A 91 -13.89 -17.83 22.70
N CYS A 92 -15.01 -18.19 23.31
CA CYS A 92 -15.08 -19.09 24.44
C CYS A 92 -16.34 -19.94 24.23
N PRO A 93 -16.35 -21.26 24.47
CA PRO A 93 -17.56 -22.08 24.36
C PRO A 93 -18.78 -21.49 25.09
N THR A 94 -18.54 -20.75 26.17
CA THR A 94 -19.54 -19.98 26.91
C THR A 94 -20.31 -18.97 26.04
N LEU A 95 -19.69 -18.44 24.98
CA LEU A 95 -20.28 -17.46 24.07
C LEU A 95 -21.39 -17.97 23.18
N ALA A 96 -21.41 -19.28 22.89
CA ALA A 96 -22.50 -19.87 22.14
C ALA A 96 -23.86 -19.61 22.83
N ASN A 97 -23.83 -19.37 24.14
CA ASN A 97 -25.00 -19.15 24.98
C ASN A 97 -25.17 -17.68 25.41
N ILE A 98 -24.29 -16.77 24.99
CA ILE A 98 -24.31 -15.35 25.41
C ILE A 98 -25.00 -14.48 24.36
N GLY A 99 -25.82 -13.54 24.84
CA GLY A 99 -26.54 -12.60 23.98
C GLY A 99 -25.63 -11.62 23.25
N VAL A 100 -26.03 -11.24 22.04
CA VAL A 100 -25.45 -10.12 21.30
C VAL A 100 -26.06 -8.83 21.81
N LYS A 101 -25.23 -7.95 22.38
CA LYS A 101 -25.65 -6.62 22.85
C LYS A 101 -25.78 -5.64 21.70
N SER A 102 -24.82 -5.64 20.78
CA SER A 102 -24.85 -4.79 19.59
C SER A 102 -23.95 -5.30 18.48
N THR A 103 -24.26 -4.86 17.26
CA THR A 103 -23.42 -5.05 16.09
C THR A 103 -23.05 -3.68 15.55
N VAL A 104 -21.76 -3.45 15.27
CA VAL A 104 -21.29 -2.20 14.69
C VAL A 104 -20.59 -2.51 13.38
N CYS A 105 -20.95 -1.78 12.33
CA CYS A 105 -20.28 -1.85 11.03
C CYS A 105 -19.80 -0.45 10.66
N GLY A 106 -18.48 -0.26 10.63
CA GLY A 106 -17.83 1.00 10.31
C GLY A 106 -17.06 0.93 8.99
N PRO A 107 -16.81 2.07 8.33
CA PRO A 107 -15.89 2.14 7.20
C PRO A 107 -14.44 2.13 7.70
N GLU A 108 -13.64 1.17 7.25
CA GLU A 108 -12.20 1.10 7.48
C GLU A 108 -11.44 1.29 6.18
N SER A 109 -10.33 2.02 6.23
CA SER A 109 -9.55 2.34 5.03
C SER A 109 -8.41 1.35 4.81
N PHE A 110 -8.36 0.72 3.64
CA PHE A 110 -7.31 -0.20 3.23
C PHE A 110 -6.53 0.30 2.01
N THR A 111 -5.22 0.04 2.01
CA THR A 111 -4.30 0.38 0.93
C THR A 111 -3.87 -0.87 0.15
N PRO A 112 -3.42 -0.74 -1.10
CA PRO A 112 -3.07 -1.88 -1.96
C PRO A 112 -2.02 -2.85 -1.41
N ASP A 113 -1.15 -2.39 -0.51
CA ASP A 113 -0.02 -3.15 0.03
C ASP A 113 -0.11 -3.34 1.56
N HIS A 114 -1.28 -3.06 2.14
CA HIS A 114 -1.52 -3.16 3.58
C HIS A 114 -0.61 -2.27 4.44
N LYS A 115 0.01 -1.21 3.87
CA LYS A 115 0.80 -0.21 4.61
C LYS A 115 0.16 1.18 4.60
N PRO A 116 0.28 1.98 5.67
CA PRO A 116 -0.24 3.36 5.71
C PRO A 116 0.30 4.26 4.58
N LEU A 117 -0.42 5.37 4.33
CA LEU A 117 -0.01 6.43 3.39
C LEU A 117 0.46 7.65 4.18
N LEU A 118 1.77 7.90 4.16
CA LEU A 118 2.46 9.01 4.81
C LEU A 118 3.29 9.81 3.81
N GLY A 119 3.59 11.06 4.17
CA GLY A 119 4.56 11.90 3.45
C GLY A 119 3.90 12.95 2.57
N GLU A 120 4.74 13.78 1.97
CA GLU A 120 4.31 14.88 1.11
C GLU A 120 3.73 14.38 -0.22
N ASP A 121 2.65 15.01 -0.67
CA ASP A 121 2.05 14.71 -1.95
C ASP A 121 3.00 15.08 -3.11
N PRO A 122 3.22 14.19 -4.09
CA PRO A 122 4.14 14.47 -5.20
C PRO A 122 3.67 15.60 -6.13
N ASN A 123 2.37 15.94 -6.12
CA ASN A 123 1.79 16.93 -7.02
C ASN A 123 1.42 18.24 -6.30
N LEU A 124 1.42 18.26 -4.97
CA LEU A 124 0.99 19.42 -4.20
C LEU A 124 1.91 19.67 -2.99
N PHE A 125 2.87 20.57 -3.19
CA PHE A 125 3.79 21.01 -2.15
C PHE A 125 3.06 21.54 -0.92
N GLY A 126 3.51 21.14 0.26
CA GLY A 126 2.92 21.49 1.55
C GLY A 126 1.70 20.65 1.94
N LEU A 127 1.20 19.75 1.08
CA LEU A 127 0.18 18.77 1.48
C LEU A 127 0.84 17.45 1.88
N TYR A 128 0.50 16.98 3.08
CA TYR A 128 1.02 15.75 3.65
C TYR A 128 -0.11 14.75 3.90
N HIS A 129 0.13 13.48 3.63
CA HIS A 129 -0.81 12.39 3.88
C HIS A 129 -0.51 11.71 5.20
N ASN A 130 -1.57 11.26 5.89
CA ASN A 130 -1.46 10.42 7.08
C ASN A 130 -2.76 9.62 7.27
N CYS A 131 -2.95 8.60 6.43
CA CYS A 131 -4.19 7.86 6.34
C CYS A 131 -3.97 6.42 5.85
N GLY A 132 -5.04 5.64 5.67
CA GLY A 132 -4.93 4.28 5.11
C GLY A 132 -4.35 3.27 6.08
N TYR A 133 -4.75 3.32 7.35
CA TYR A 133 -4.12 2.54 8.42
C TYR A 133 -4.49 1.05 8.46
N ASN A 134 -5.27 0.52 7.51
CA ASN A 134 -5.55 -0.91 7.38
C ASN A 134 -6.04 -1.55 8.69
N SER A 135 -7.11 -1.00 9.28
CA SER A 135 -7.67 -1.46 10.57
C SER A 135 -6.67 -1.46 11.76
N SER A 136 -5.53 -0.79 11.61
CA SER A 136 -4.45 -0.71 12.60
C SER A 136 -4.19 0.73 13.07
N GLY A 137 -5.16 1.62 12.88
CA GLY A 137 -5.02 3.06 13.13
C GLY A 137 -4.64 3.41 14.55
N MET A 138 -5.28 2.79 15.55
CA MET A 138 -4.92 3.02 16.96
C MET A 138 -3.45 2.64 17.24
N MET A 139 -3.00 1.50 16.72
CA MET A 139 -1.64 0.98 16.93
C MET A 139 -0.57 1.86 16.28
N PHE A 140 -0.83 2.35 15.05
CA PHE A 140 0.14 3.14 14.30
C PHE A 140 0.10 4.65 14.55
N SER A 141 -1.03 5.17 15.07
CA SER A 141 -1.31 6.61 15.17
C SER A 141 -0.17 7.44 15.77
N ALA A 142 0.32 7.06 16.96
CA ALA A 142 1.33 7.84 17.67
C ALA A 142 2.67 7.86 16.93
N GLY A 143 3.17 6.69 16.51
CA GLY A 143 4.43 6.58 15.78
C GLY A 143 4.40 7.31 14.44
N CYS A 144 3.32 7.12 13.67
CA CYS A 144 3.14 7.79 12.38
C CYS A 144 2.99 9.31 12.52
N GLY A 145 2.29 9.78 13.56
CA GLY A 145 2.19 11.20 13.88
C GLY A 145 3.55 11.84 14.17
N ILE A 146 4.39 11.18 14.97
CA ILE A 146 5.75 11.65 15.27
C ILE A 146 6.61 11.69 14.00
N GLN A 147 6.61 10.61 13.20
CA GLN A 147 7.42 10.58 11.97
C GLN A 147 6.98 11.63 10.96
N LEU A 148 5.67 11.89 10.83
CA LEU A 148 5.17 12.91 9.93
C LEU A 148 5.51 14.33 10.41
N ALA A 149 5.44 14.59 11.71
CA ALA A 149 5.85 15.88 12.28
C ALA A 149 7.33 16.16 11.99
N GLU A 150 8.19 15.15 12.15
CA GLU A 150 9.61 15.25 11.79
C GLU A 150 9.80 15.50 10.30
N TRP A 151 9.03 14.81 9.46
CA TRP A 151 9.04 15.01 8.02
C TRP A 151 8.70 16.44 7.62
N ILE A 152 7.67 17.02 8.25
CA ILE A 152 7.23 18.41 8.00
C ILE A 152 8.27 19.42 8.47
N ILE A 153 8.87 19.21 9.66
CA ILE A 153 9.77 20.19 10.29
C ILE A 153 11.18 20.13 9.69
N LYS A 154 11.70 18.92 9.47
CA LYS A 154 13.10 18.67 9.07
C LYS A 154 13.25 18.30 7.59
N GLY A 155 12.15 18.13 6.86
CA GLY A 155 12.14 17.68 5.47
C GLY A 155 12.35 16.16 5.29
N ARG A 156 12.54 15.41 6.39
CA ARG A 156 12.72 13.95 6.36
C ARG A 156 12.30 13.29 7.69
N PRO A 157 11.85 12.04 7.66
CA PRO A 157 11.59 11.27 8.88
C PRO A 157 12.90 10.82 9.56
N ASN A 158 12.79 10.35 10.81
CA ASN A 158 13.92 9.79 11.56
C ASN A 158 14.19 8.33 11.19
N TYR A 159 13.14 7.56 10.85
CA TYR A 159 13.25 6.18 10.39
C TYR A 159 13.14 6.07 8.87
N ASN A 160 13.53 4.92 8.32
CA ASN A 160 13.25 4.60 6.93
C ASN A 160 11.74 4.39 6.74
N MET A 161 11.08 5.36 6.13
CA MET A 161 9.64 5.36 5.89
C MET A 161 9.27 5.00 4.44
N PHE A 162 10.18 4.42 3.64
CA PHE A 162 9.92 4.14 2.23
C PHE A 162 8.63 3.33 2.00
N THR A 163 8.38 2.30 2.82
CA THR A 163 7.17 1.47 2.74
C THR A 163 5.89 2.18 3.17
N PHE A 164 5.99 3.36 3.79
CA PHE A 164 4.87 4.20 4.23
C PHE A 164 4.72 5.42 3.32
N ASP A 165 5.75 5.79 2.56
CA ASP A 165 5.76 6.93 1.66
C ASP A 165 4.67 6.78 0.60
N ILE A 166 3.86 7.81 0.39
CA ILE A 166 2.82 7.82 -0.63
C ILE A 166 3.39 7.65 -2.05
N ARG A 167 4.65 8.07 -2.27
CA ARG A 167 5.34 8.01 -3.57
C ARG A 167 5.83 6.62 -3.95
N ARG A 168 5.64 5.61 -3.07
CA ARG A 168 6.00 4.21 -3.37
C ARG A 168 5.12 3.60 -4.47
N PHE A 169 3.93 4.16 -4.69
CA PHE A 169 3.06 3.77 -5.79
C PHE A 169 3.37 4.60 -7.02
N THR A 170 3.50 3.92 -8.16
CA THR A 170 3.76 4.59 -9.43
C THR A 170 2.53 5.40 -9.87
N PRO A 171 2.71 6.50 -10.64
CA PRO A 171 1.59 7.23 -11.24
C PRO A 171 0.66 6.34 -12.08
N SER A 172 1.22 5.34 -12.78
CA SER A 172 0.47 4.35 -13.56
C SER A 172 -0.41 3.47 -12.68
N GLN A 173 0.06 3.02 -11.52
CA GLN A 173 -0.76 2.29 -10.56
C GLN A 173 -1.87 3.19 -9.99
N MET A 174 -1.52 4.41 -9.56
CA MET A 174 -2.47 5.33 -8.94
C MET A 174 -3.59 5.78 -9.89
N SER A 175 -3.36 5.82 -11.21
CA SER A 175 -4.40 6.16 -12.18
C SER A 175 -5.42 5.03 -12.40
N ARG A 176 -5.13 3.81 -11.95
CA ARG A 176 -5.97 2.61 -12.14
C ARG A 176 -6.81 2.34 -10.90
N ALA A 177 -8.03 2.87 -10.90
CA ALA A 177 -8.96 2.70 -9.77
C ALA A 177 -9.34 1.23 -9.49
N HIS A 178 -9.39 0.37 -10.51
CA HIS A 178 -9.66 -1.06 -10.35
C HIS A 178 -8.52 -1.75 -9.59
N TRP A 179 -7.27 -1.49 -9.96
CA TRP A 179 -6.07 -2.01 -9.29
C TRP A 179 -6.06 -1.64 -7.81
N ALA A 180 -6.30 -0.36 -7.49
CA ALA A 180 -6.35 0.09 -6.10
C ALA A 180 -7.47 -0.61 -5.31
N ARG A 181 -8.58 -0.94 -5.96
CA ARG A 181 -9.68 -1.68 -5.32
C ARG A 181 -9.29 -3.12 -5.05
N GLU A 182 -8.90 -3.85 -6.09
CA GLU A 182 -8.61 -5.28 -6.05
C GLU A 182 -7.48 -5.57 -5.07
N ALA A 183 -6.38 -4.82 -5.14
CA ALA A 183 -5.23 -5.00 -4.25
C ALA A 183 -5.54 -4.59 -2.79
N SER A 184 -6.32 -3.52 -2.57
CA SER A 184 -6.76 -3.17 -1.22
C SER A 184 -7.70 -4.23 -0.64
N PHE A 185 -8.47 -4.93 -1.48
CA PHE A 185 -9.34 -6.01 -1.05
C PHE A 185 -8.58 -7.29 -0.74
N GLU A 186 -7.59 -7.65 -1.56
CA GLU A 186 -6.67 -8.72 -1.21
C GLU A 186 -6.00 -8.45 0.14
N SER A 187 -5.54 -7.21 0.36
CA SER A 187 -4.99 -6.77 1.64
C SER A 187 -6.00 -6.91 2.80
N TYR A 188 -7.28 -6.63 2.56
CA TYR A 188 -8.35 -6.83 3.54
C TYR A 188 -8.54 -8.31 3.89
N VAL A 189 -8.66 -9.17 2.87
CA VAL A 189 -8.91 -10.61 3.05
C VAL A 189 -7.70 -11.31 3.67
N LYS A 190 -6.48 -10.91 3.30
CA LYS A 190 -5.23 -11.47 3.83
C LYS A 190 -4.78 -10.84 5.16
N ASN A 191 -5.60 -10.02 5.81
CA ASN A 191 -5.20 -9.29 7.03
C ASN A 191 -4.68 -10.19 8.16
N TYR A 192 -5.15 -11.45 8.25
CA TYR A 192 -4.68 -12.44 9.23
C TYR A 192 -3.86 -13.58 8.62
N SER A 193 -3.64 -13.58 7.30
CA SER A 193 -2.87 -14.63 6.63
C SER A 193 -1.41 -14.63 7.08
N ILE A 194 -0.81 -15.83 7.05
CA ILE A 194 0.64 -15.98 7.18
C ILE A 194 1.29 -15.44 5.91
N VAL A 195 2.27 -14.54 6.08
CA VAL A 195 3.07 -14.02 4.96
C VAL A 195 4.33 -14.88 4.84
N PHE A 196 4.47 -15.59 3.72
CA PHE A 196 5.65 -16.39 3.41
C PHE A 196 6.71 -15.57 2.66
N PRO A 197 8.01 -15.94 2.70
CA PRO A 197 9.08 -15.18 2.06
C PRO A 197 8.88 -14.90 0.55
N ASN A 198 8.27 -15.85 -0.16
CA ASN A 198 7.98 -15.77 -1.60
C ASN A 198 6.47 -15.61 -1.88
N ASP A 199 5.67 -15.16 -0.90
CA ASP A 199 4.26 -14.88 -1.14
C ASP A 199 4.13 -13.68 -2.09
N GLU A 200 3.25 -13.81 -3.07
CA GLU A 200 3.00 -12.77 -4.07
C GLU A 200 1.52 -12.40 -4.12
N PRO A 201 1.19 -11.12 -4.36
CA PRO A 201 -0.19 -10.70 -4.53
C PRO A 201 -0.79 -11.33 -5.80
N LEU A 202 -2.05 -11.75 -5.67
CA LEU A 202 -2.90 -12.23 -6.76
C LEU A 202 -3.61 -11.07 -7.47
N ALA A 203 -3.94 -10.01 -6.72
CA ALA A 203 -4.66 -8.86 -7.24
C ALA A 203 -3.75 -7.90 -8.00
N GLY A 204 -4.32 -7.25 -9.02
CA GLY A 204 -3.65 -6.15 -9.71
C GLY A 204 -2.43 -6.54 -10.56
N ARG A 205 -2.26 -7.83 -10.86
CA ARG A 205 -1.28 -8.35 -11.82
C ARG A 205 -1.69 -8.05 -13.25
N ASP A 206 -0.77 -8.28 -14.19
CA ASP A 206 -0.98 -8.09 -15.64
C ASP A 206 -1.33 -6.64 -16.03
N THR A 207 -0.92 -5.67 -15.22
CA THR A 207 -1.35 -4.28 -15.40
C THR A 207 -0.38 -3.39 -16.15
N SER A 208 0.86 -3.85 -16.34
CA SER A 208 1.89 -3.16 -17.11
C SER A 208 2.88 -4.18 -17.63
N HIS A 209 3.14 -4.14 -18.93
CA HIS A 209 4.05 -5.07 -19.60
C HIS A 209 5.23 -4.29 -20.18
N ASP A 210 6.41 -4.87 -20.06
CA ASP A 210 7.56 -4.42 -20.84
C ASP A 210 7.58 -5.14 -22.20
N ALA A 211 8.53 -4.75 -23.04
CA ALA A 211 8.63 -5.21 -24.41
C ALA A 211 8.97 -6.70 -24.56
N LEU A 212 9.39 -7.38 -23.49
CA LEU A 212 9.75 -8.81 -23.50
C LEU A 212 8.69 -9.67 -22.80
N HIS A 213 7.57 -9.08 -22.36
CA HIS A 213 6.59 -9.79 -21.54
C HIS A 213 6.04 -11.03 -22.24
N GLN A 214 5.65 -10.91 -23.52
CA GLN A 214 5.05 -12.01 -24.25
C GLN A 214 6.06 -13.14 -24.48
N GLU A 215 7.26 -12.79 -24.92
CA GLU A 215 8.34 -13.75 -25.18
C GLU A 215 8.76 -14.49 -23.91
N LEU A 216 8.82 -13.78 -22.77
CA LEU A 216 9.13 -14.40 -21.47
C LEU A 216 8.03 -15.36 -21.02
N VAL A 217 6.75 -15.00 -21.20
CA VAL A 217 5.64 -15.89 -20.86
C VAL A 217 5.62 -17.12 -21.77
N GLU A 218 5.90 -16.96 -23.07
CA GLU A 218 6.04 -18.07 -24.03
C GLU A 218 7.22 -18.99 -23.68
N ASP A 219 8.31 -18.46 -23.12
CA ASP A 219 9.45 -19.22 -22.62
C ASP A 219 9.24 -19.80 -21.21
N GLY A 220 8.02 -19.69 -20.67
CA GLY A 220 7.61 -20.32 -19.42
C GLY A 220 7.73 -19.45 -18.16
N ALA A 221 7.96 -18.14 -18.31
CA ALA A 221 7.91 -17.22 -17.17
C ALA A 221 6.49 -17.15 -16.60
N ILE A 222 6.38 -17.34 -15.29
CA ILE A 222 5.11 -17.35 -14.57
C ILE A 222 4.82 -15.94 -14.07
N MET A 223 4.14 -15.12 -14.86
CA MET A 223 3.88 -13.71 -14.53
C MET A 223 2.39 -13.34 -14.37
N GLN A 224 1.49 -14.13 -14.93
CA GLN A 224 0.11 -13.74 -15.17
C GLN A 224 -0.90 -14.34 -14.16
N VAL A 225 -1.77 -13.48 -13.65
CA VAL A 225 -3.11 -13.84 -13.14
C VAL A 225 -4.06 -12.85 -13.77
N GLN A 226 -4.84 -13.29 -14.75
CA GLN A 226 -5.68 -12.36 -15.53
C GLN A 226 -7.06 -12.13 -14.92
N GLN A 227 -7.46 -12.88 -13.89
CA GLN A 227 -8.77 -12.73 -13.25
C GLN A 227 -8.63 -12.82 -11.73
N TYR A 228 -8.62 -11.66 -11.07
CA TYR A 228 -8.72 -11.59 -9.62
C TYR A 228 -10.20 -11.62 -9.23
N ASP A 229 -10.60 -12.66 -8.50
CA ASP A 229 -11.89 -12.67 -7.84
C ASP A 229 -11.79 -12.06 -6.46
N TRP A 230 -12.88 -11.45 -6.02
CA TRP A 230 -12.99 -10.80 -4.73
C TRP A 230 -13.24 -11.83 -3.61
N GLY A 231 -12.51 -12.94 -3.62
CA GLY A 231 -12.65 -14.04 -2.66
C GLY A 231 -14.04 -14.70 -2.70
N GLY A 232 -14.83 -14.48 -3.76
CA GLY A 232 -16.21 -14.93 -3.88
C GLY A 232 -17.22 -14.19 -2.99
N ALA A 233 -17.30 -12.86 -3.08
CA ALA A 233 -18.23 -12.05 -2.29
C ALA A 233 -19.42 -11.51 -3.11
N HIS A 234 -20.65 -11.81 -2.66
CA HIS A 234 -21.92 -11.32 -3.21
C HIS A 234 -22.00 -11.42 -4.76
N ASP A 235 -21.89 -10.28 -5.45
CA ASP A 235 -22.04 -10.10 -6.89
C ASP A 235 -20.78 -10.48 -7.70
N TYR A 236 -19.68 -10.85 -7.02
CA TYR A 236 -18.41 -11.22 -7.64
C TYR A 236 -18.15 -12.71 -7.40
N PRO A 237 -18.53 -13.59 -8.34
CA PRO A 237 -18.27 -15.03 -8.18
C PRO A 237 -16.77 -15.29 -8.14
N ARG A 238 -16.39 -16.34 -7.38
CA ARG A 238 -14.99 -16.80 -7.33
C ARG A 238 -14.55 -17.27 -8.72
N ASN A 239 -13.36 -16.86 -9.13
CA ASN A 239 -12.71 -17.34 -10.33
C ASN A 239 -12.46 -18.85 -10.16
N GLN A 240 -12.75 -19.59 -11.22
CA GLN A 240 -12.59 -21.04 -11.24
C GLN A 240 -11.19 -21.45 -11.71
N ASP A 241 -10.42 -20.56 -12.33
CA ASP A 241 -9.02 -20.80 -12.68
C ASP A 241 -8.13 -20.60 -11.45
N THR A 242 -7.76 -21.70 -10.80
CA THR A 242 -6.89 -21.72 -9.61
C THR A 242 -5.43 -21.98 -9.94
N LYS A 243 -5.05 -22.09 -11.22
CA LYS A 243 -3.71 -22.57 -11.64
C LYS A 243 -2.59 -21.81 -10.94
N TYR A 244 -2.70 -20.49 -10.87
CA TYR A 244 -1.67 -19.66 -10.25
C TYR A 244 -1.73 -19.70 -8.71
N GLU A 245 -2.92 -19.73 -8.13
CA GLU A 245 -3.09 -19.90 -6.68
C GLU A 245 -2.40 -21.20 -6.22
N ASP A 246 -2.52 -22.27 -7.00
CA ASP A 246 -1.90 -23.56 -6.71
C ASP A 246 -0.37 -23.54 -6.89
N ILE A 247 0.15 -22.75 -7.84
CA ILE A 247 1.59 -22.51 -7.98
C ILE A 247 2.13 -21.78 -6.75
N LEU A 248 1.45 -20.72 -6.29
CA LEU A 248 1.84 -19.96 -5.11
C LEU A 248 1.76 -20.77 -3.82
N LYS A 249 0.74 -21.61 -3.65
CA LYS A 249 0.65 -22.53 -2.51
C LYS A 249 1.88 -23.43 -2.39
N GLY A 250 2.48 -23.82 -3.52
CA GLY A 250 3.74 -24.56 -3.53
C GLY A 250 4.96 -23.76 -3.02
N GLU A 251 4.87 -22.44 -2.97
CA GLU A 251 5.90 -21.52 -2.45
C GLU A 251 5.66 -21.12 -0.98
N TYR A 252 4.57 -21.57 -0.35
CA TYR A 252 4.22 -21.26 1.03
C TYR A 252 5.05 -22.09 2.02
N THR A 253 6.35 -21.82 2.03
CA THR A 253 7.35 -22.48 2.86
C THR A 253 8.33 -21.47 3.43
N PHE A 254 8.87 -21.78 4.61
CA PHE A 254 10.01 -21.04 5.19
C PHE A 254 11.36 -21.68 4.83
N GLY A 255 11.34 -22.82 4.13
CA GLY A 255 12.52 -23.54 3.66
C GLY A 255 12.97 -23.08 2.27
N PHE A 256 13.77 -23.92 1.60
CA PHE A 256 14.14 -23.67 0.21
C PHE A 256 12.93 -23.83 -0.71
N SER A 257 12.76 -22.87 -1.61
CA SER A 257 11.79 -22.94 -2.71
C SER A 257 12.10 -24.13 -3.63
N LYS A 258 11.07 -24.68 -4.28
CA LYS A 258 11.22 -25.68 -5.36
C LYS A 258 12.06 -25.13 -6.53
N HIS A 259 12.19 -23.81 -6.63
CA HIS A 259 13.00 -23.11 -7.63
C HIS A 259 14.50 -23.04 -7.26
N PHE A 260 14.94 -23.58 -6.13
CA PHE A 260 16.35 -23.52 -5.72
C PHE A 260 17.32 -24.05 -6.79
N ASP A 261 17.01 -25.21 -7.38
CA ASP A 261 17.88 -25.82 -8.40
C ASP A 261 17.84 -25.08 -9.74
N ILE A 262 16.71 -24.46 -10.11
CA ILE A 262 16.63 -23.67 -11.36
C ILE A 262 17.42 -22.36 -11.20
N ILE A 263 17.27 -21.67 -10.08
CA ILE A 263 18.03 -20.47 -9.74
C ILE A 263 19.53 -20.79 -9.70
N LYS A 264 19.93 -21.93 -9.13
CA LYS A 264 21.32 -22.40 -9.14
C LYS A 264 21.85 -22.58 -10.56
N LYS A 265 21.07 -23.20 -11.46
CA LYS A 265 21.46 -23.38 -12.86
C LYS A 265 21.61 -22.05 -13.58
N GLU A 266 20.66 -21.14 -13.44
CA GLU A 266 20.72 -19.78 -14.01
C GLU A 266 21.93 -19.00 -13.50
N ALA A 267 22.20 -19.04 -12.20
CA ALA A 267 23.36 -18.39 -11.61
C ALA A 267 24.69 -18.97 -12.15
N LEU A 268 24.78 -20.29 -12.32
CA LEU A 268 25.94 -20.95 -12.91
C LEU A 268 26.08 -20.62 -14.41
N ALA A 269 24.99 -20.53 -15.15
CA ALA A 269 24.99 -20.13 -16.56
C ALA A 269 25.48 -18.68 -16.72
N ALA A 270 25.02 -17.77 -15.86
CA ALA A 270 25.48 -16.39 -15.83
C ALA A 270 26.98 -16.26 -15.49
N ARG A 271 27.56 -17.25 -14.78
CA ARG A 271 28.99 -17.28 -14.45
C ARG A 271 29.85 -17.91 -15.53
N ASN A 272 29.37 -19.01 -16.12
CA ASN A 272 30.19 -19.88 -16.97
C ASN A 272 29.86 -19.75 -18.46
N SER A 273 28.87 -18.93 -18.82
CA SER A 273 28.38 -18.78 -20.20
C SER A 273 27.87 -17.36 -20.43
N ALA A 274 26.64 -17.20 -20.94
CA ALA A 274 25.98 -15.92 -21.13
C ALA A 274 24.58 -15.97 -20.52
N ALA A 275 24.11 -14.85 -19.99
CA ALA A 275 22.76 -14.69 -19.46
C ALA A 275 22.17 -13.35 -19.91
N LEU A 276 20.87 -13.35 -20.18
CA LEU A 276 20.09 -12.16 -20.48
C LEU A 276 19.28 -11.79 -19.24
N PHE A 277 19.39 -10.54 -18.78
CA PHE A 277 18.61 -10.02 -17.66
C PHE A 277 17.64 -8.95 -18.18
N ASN A 278 16.34 -9.15 -17.94
CA ASN A 278 15.35 -8.10 -18.17
C ASN A 278 15.39 -7.10 -17.01
N LEU A 279 15.95 -5.92 -17.26
CA LEU A 279 16.09 -4.83 -16.28
C LEU A 279 15.15 -3.64 -16.58
N SER A 280 14.08 -3.90 -17.34
CA SER A 280 13.11 -2.89 -17.78
C SER A 280 12.41 -2.19 -16.60
N TYR A 281 12.27 -2.87 -15.46
CA TYR A 281 11.61 -2.38 -14.25
C TYR A 281 12.39 -1.30 -13.47
N TYR A 282 13.69 -1.08 -13.73
CA TYR A 282 14.42 0.00 -13.05
C TYR A 282 13.86 1.38 -13.41
N GLY A 283 13.79 2.26 -12.40
CA GLY A 283 13.50 3.67 -12.59
C GLY A 283 14.57 4.35 -13.45
N LYS A 284 14.16 4.93 -14.57
CA LYS A 284 15.04 5.61 -15.53
C LYS A 284 14.66 7.08 -15.55
N PHE A 285 15.61 7.96 -15.25
CA PHE A 285 15.39 9.40 -15.13
C PHE A 285 16.32 10.16 -16.06
N TYR A 286 15.79 11.17 -16.74
CA TYR A 286 16.57 12.11 -17.54
C TYR A 286 16.65 13.44 -16.78
N LEU A 287 17.87 13.86 -16.46
CA LEU A 287 18.12 15.18 -15.87
C LEU A 287 18.66 16.10 -16.97
N THR A 288 17.84 17.06 -17.38
CA THR A 288 18.12 17.95 -18.52
C THR A 288 17.80 19.40 -18.18
N GLY A 289 18.38 20.34 -18.93
CA GLY A 289 18.14 21.79 -18.77
C GLY A 289 19.38 22.54 -18.29
N PRO A 290 19.32 23.89 -18.29
CA PRO A 290 20.48 24.73 -17.98
C PRO A 290 21.01 24.52 -16.55
N ASP A 291 20.15 24.16 -15.60
CA ASP A 291 20.52 23.92 -14.20
C ASP A 291 20.82 22.45 -13.88
N ALA A 292 20.83 21.54 -14.87
CA ALA A 292 20.99 20.10 -14.65
C ALA A 292 22.25 19.75 -13.85
N GLN A 293 23.39 20.35 -14.18
CA GLN A 293 24.64 20.12 -13.45
C GLN A 293 24.54 20.59 -12.01
N ARG A 294 23.99 21.79 -11.79
CA ARG A 294 23.80 22.35 -10.44
C ARG A 294 22.89 21.46 -9.60
N THR A 295 21.80 20.96 -10.17
CA THR A 295 20.91 20.01 -9.49
C THR A 295 21.62 18.71 -9.15
N ALA A 296 22.43 18.18 -10.08
CA ALA A 296 23.21 16.96 -9.86
C ALA A 296 24.21 17.13 -8.71
N ASP A 297 24.93 18.25 -8.65
CA ASP A 297 25.90 18.54 -7.59
C ASP A 297 25.25 18.67 -6.21
N LEU A 298 23.97 19.03 -6.14
CA LEU A 298 23.20 19.09 -4.89
C LEU A 298 22.62 17.73 -4.49
N ALA A 299 22.28 16.89 -5.45
CA ALA A 299 21.56 15.63 -5.23
C ALA A 299 22.49 14.43 -5.00
N PHE A 300 23.67 14.42 -5.62
CA PHE A 300 24.59 13.29 -5.61
C PHE A 300 25.88 13.62 -4.88
N THR A 301 26.45 12.64 -4.17
CA THR A 301 27.78 12.77 -3.54
C THR A 301 28.93 12.51 -4.51
N ALA A 302 28.65 11.93 -5.68
CA ALA A 302 29.62 11.71 -6.74
C ALA A 302 29.79 12.99 -7.58
N ASN A 303 31.02 13.26 -8.02
CA ASN A 303 31.27 14.35 -8.97
C ASN A 303 30.84 13.92 -10.38
N LEU A 304 29.70 14.45 -10.84
CA LEU A 304 29.12 14.15 -12.15
C LEU A 304 29.52 15.14 -13.26
N SER A 305 30.35 16.14 -12.95
CA SER A 305 30.84 17.12 -13.94
C SER A 305 31.94 16.57 -14.86
N LYS A 306 32.54 15.43 -14.49
CA LYS A 306 33.54 14.76 -15.32
C LYS A 306 32.86 14.26 -16.59
N ARG A 307 33.26 14.82 -17.73
CA ARG A 307 32.98 14.18 -19.02
C ARG A 307 33.56 12.77 -18.97
N THR A 308 32.75 11.80 -19.37
CA THR A 308 33.21 10.43 -19.54
C THR A 308 33.91 10.37 -20.88
N ASP A 309 35.18 10.76 -20.90
CA ASP A 309 36.08 10.50 -22.01
C ASP A 309 36.36 9.00 -22.03
N GLY A 310 35.41 8.21 -22.54
CA GLY A 310 35.50 6.76 -22.61
C GLY A 310 35.05 6.06 -21.32
N TRP A 311 33.80 5.58 -21.31
CA TRP A 311 33.55 4.31 -20.66
C TRP A 311 34.33 3.24 -21.42
N SER A 312 35.52 2.90 -20.94
CA SER A 312 36.24 1.71 -21.40
C SER A 312 35.36 0.52 -21.09
N ARG A 313 34.96 -0.20 -22.14
CA ARG A 313 34.39 -1.54 -22.07
C ARG A 313 35.30 -2.39 -21.17
N SER A 314 34.82 -2.78 -20.00
CA SER A 314 35.33 -3.91 -19.23
C SER A 314 34.37 -5.07 -19.42
#